data_AF-A0A7N8YCP2-F1
#
_entry.id   AF-A0A7N8YCP2-F1
#
_cell.length_a   1.000
_cell.length_b   1.000
_cell.length_c   1.000
_cell.angle_alpha   90.00
_cell.angle_beta   90.00
_cell.angle_gamma   90.00
#
_symmetry.space_group_name_H-M   'P 1'
#
loop_
_entity.id
_entity.type
_entity.pdbx_description
1 polymer ?
#
loop_
_entity_poly.entity_id
_entity_poly.type
_entity_poly.pdbx_seq_one_letter_code
_entity_poly.pdbx_strand_id
1 'polypeptide(L)'
;IEVVPCSKIAHIERLHKPYMRDLSHAMKRNALRVAEVWMDEYKHNINLAWNLPFENHGIDIGDISERKKLRERLKCKPFKWYLENVYPNLETLDNILGYGVNTLLQQYCVDQGAVPGSIPILYECHFEQPQLCYYNTDGEIIIGEIKSHKYNNNRCLVDPGSGSAPTLHECHLAKLKQLHMHWDFKQGQAIINKATKRCLEVAQGESSYYELVIQQCTGQGWRIEHLVTSF
;
A
#
# COMPACT_ATOMS: atom_id res chain seq x y z
N ILE A 1 -25.64 7.19 -10.69
CA ILE A 1 -25.83 6.49 -9.39
C ILE A 1 -26.10 7.58 -8.38
N GLU A 2 -27.18 7.48 -7.61
CA GLU A 2 -27.60 8.52 -6.67
C GLU A 2 -27.97 7.88 -5.34
N VAL A 3 -27.63 8.56 -4.24
CA VAL A 3 -28.12 8.22 -2.90
C VAL A 3 -29.25 9.20 -2.58
N VAL A 4 -30.45 8.69 -2.30
CA VAL A 4 -31.63 9.51 -2.04
C VAL A 4 -31.79 9.72 -0.52
N PRO A 5 -31.49 10.91 0.03
CA PRO A 5 -31.46 11.09 1.49
C PRO A 5 -32.81 10.90 2.19
N CYS A 6 -33.91 11.08 1.44
CA CYS A 6 -35.28 10.89 1.94
C CYS A 6 -35.68 9.41 2.05
N SER A 7 -35.01 8.49 1.34
CA SER A 7 -35.26 7.05 1.44
C SER A 7 -34.30 6.44 2.45
N LYS A 8 -34.84 5.90 3.55
CA LYS A 8 -34.04 5.39 4.66
C LYS A 8 -34.34 3.91 4.87
N ILE A 9 -33.30 3.09 4.77
CA ILE A 9 -33.34 1.65 5.06
C ILE A 9 -32.25 1.37 6.08
N ALA A 10 -32.60 0.75 7.20
CA ALA A 10 -31.62 0.31 8.18
C ALA A 10 -30.98 -1.01 7.72
N HIS A 11 -29.64 -1.05 7.71
CA HIS A 11 -28.87 -2.27 7.47
C HIS A 11 -28.18 -2.68 8.77
N ILE A 12 -28.35 -3.93 9.18
CA ILE A 12 -27.61 -4.50 10.32
C ILE A 12 -26.33 -5.13 9.76
N GLU A 13 -25.22 -4.44 9.96
CA GLU A 13 -23.90 -4.98 9.60
C GLU A 13 -23.55 -6.16 10.50
N ARG A 14 -23.02 -7.22 9.88
CA ARG A 14 -22.66 -8.46 10.57
C ARG A 14 -21.17 -8.48 10.84
N LEU A 15 -20.79 -8.93 12.03
CA LEU A 15 -19.40 -9.18 12.38
C LEU A 15 -18.74 -10.24 11.49
N HIS A 16 -19.50 -11.26 11.08
CA HIS A 16 -19.04 -12.29 10.14
C HIS A 16 -20.18 -12.74 9.22
N LYS A 17 -19.84 -13.29 8.06
CA LYS A 17 -20.84 -13.86 7.14
C LYS A 17 -21.19 -15.28 7.61
N PRO A 18 -22.49 -15.65 7.69
CA PRO A 18 -22.92 -16.92 8.25
C PRO A 18 -22.62 -18.13 7.35
N TYR A 19 -22.44 -17.90 6.05
CA TYR A 19 -22.29 -18.95 5.03
C TYR A 19 -20.84 -19.32 4.74
N MET A 20 -19.87 -18.49 5.13
CA MET A 20 -18.46 -18.72 4.88
C MET A 20 -17.61 -17.89 5.85
N ARG A 21 -16.64 -18.54 6.51
CA ARG A 21 -15.74 -17.88 7.45
C ARG A 21 -14.70 -17.01 6.76
N ASP A 22 -14.14 -17.51 5.65
CA ASP A 22 -13.15 -16.80 4.86
C ASP A 22 -13.67 -16.55 3.44
N LEU A 23 -13.87 -15.27 3.10
CA LEU A 23 -14.31 -14.83 1.78
C LEU A 23 -13.18 -14.28 0.92
N SER A 24 -11.94 -14.28 1.42
CA SER A 24 -10.78 -13.64 0.80
C SER A 24 -10.62 -14.04 -0.67
N HIS A 25 -10.64 -15.34 -0.97
CA HIS A 25 -10.49 -15.84 -2.33
C HIS A 25 -11.64 -15.38 -3.24
N ALA A 26 -12.89 -15.53 -2.79
CA ALA A 26 -14.06 -15.12 -3.59
C ALA A 26 -14.09 -13.60 -3.81
N MET A 27 -13.73 -12.81 -2.80
CA MET A 27 -13.63 -11.35 -2.90
C MET A 27 -12.54 -10.93 -3.89
N LYS A 28 -11.31 -11.47 -3.75
CA LYS A 28 -10.19 -11.19 -4.66
C LYS A 28 -10.54 -11.57 -6.09
N ARG A 29 -11.06 -12.79 -6.31
CA ARG A 29 -11.50 -13.24 -7.64
C ARG A 29 -12.55 -12.30 -8.25
N ASN A 30 -13.59 -11.95 -7.49
CA ASN A 30 -14.67 -11.10 -8.00
C ASN A 30 -14.18 -9.68 -8.30
N ALA A 31 -13.32 -9.12 -7.44
CA ALA A 31 -12.72 -7.80 -7.66
C ALA A 31 -11.84 -7.79 -8.93
N LEU A 32 -10.98 -8.80 -9.12
CA LEU A 32 -10.15 -8.94 -10.32
C LEU A 32 -10.99 -9.08 -11.59
N ARG A 33 -12.11 -9.82 -11.54
CA ARG A 33 -13.05 -9.92 -12.68
C ARG A 33 -13.64 -8.57 -13.05
N VAL A 34 -13.98 -7.73 -12.06
CA VAL A 34 -14.47 -6.37 -12.31
C VAL A 34 -13.35 -5.51 -12.90
N ALA A 35 -12.16 -5.58 -12.34
CA ALA A 35 -11.00 -4.82 -12.79
C ALA A 35 -10.67 -5.09 -14.26
N GLU A 36 -10.57 -6.37 -14.64
CA GLU A 36 -10.28 -6.80 -16.01
C GLU A 36 -11.33 -6.42 -17.04
N VAL A 37 -12.56 -6.14 -16.62
CA VAL A 37 -13.65 -5.73 -17.51
C VAL A 37 -13.79 -4.21 -17.57
N TRP A 38 -13.59 -3.51 -16.46
CA TRP A 38 -14.04 -2.12 -16.31
C TRP A 38 -12.97 -1.11 -15.97
N MET A 39 -11.80 -1.52 -15.44
CA MET A 39 -10.79 -0.60 -14.91
C MET A 39 -9.65 -0.28 -15.87
N ASP A 40 -9.65 -0.86 -17.08
CA ASP A 40 -8.64 -0.62 -18.11
C ASP A 40 -7.21 -0.75 -17.56
N GLU A 41 -6.34 0.23 -17.81
CA GLU A 41 -4.98 0.27 -17.28
C GLU A 41 -4.94 0.34 -15.75
N TYR A 42 -5.93 0.93 -15.09
CA TYR A 42 -5.98 1.16 -13.63
C TYR A 42 -6.26 -0.09 -12.79
N LYS A 43 -6.40 -1.26 -13.44
CA LYS A 43 -6.64 -2.53 -12.75
C LYS A 43 -5.52 -2.90 -11.77
N HIS A 44 -4.29 -2.41 -11.98
CA HIS A 44 -3.16 -2.60 -11.06
C HIS A 44 -3.44 -2.09 -9.64
N ASN A 45 -4.34 -1.12 -9.47
CA ASN A 45 -4.71 -0.63 -8.14
C ASN A 45 -5.37 -1.71 -7.28
N ILE A 46 -6.05 -2.69 -7.90
CA ILE A 46 -6.57 -3.86 -7.18
C ILE A 46 -5.42 -4.74 -6.72
N ASN A 47 -4.40 -4.97 -7.57
CA ASN A 47 -3.22 -5.74 -7.19
C ASN A 47 -2.47 -5.08 -6.03
N LEU A 48 -2.27 -3.76 -6.08
CA LEU A 48 -1.67 -2.97 -5.00
C LEU A 48 -2.46 -3.11 -3.69
N ALA A 49 -3.78 -2.89 -3.74
CA ALA A 49 -4.63 -2.90 -2.54
C ALA A 49 -4.71 -4.27 -1.85
N TRP A 50 -4.60 -5.36 -2.61
CA TRP A 50 -4.70 -6.73 -2.10
C TRP A 50 -3.34 -7.41 -1.89
N ASN A 51 -2.23 -6.67 -2.04
CA ASN A 51 -0.86 -7.20 -2.05
C ASN A 51 -0.71 -8.44 -2.95
N LEU A 52 -1.13 -8.31 -4.22
CA LEU A 52 -0.98 -9.35 -5.23
C LEU A 52 0.06 -8.92 -6.25
N PRO A 53 0.94 -9.82 -6.74
CA PRO A 53 1.76 -9.55 -7.92
C PRO A 53 0.89 -9.08 -9.11
N PHE A 54 1.46 -8.23 -9.98
CA PHE A 54 0.75 -7.77 -11.18
C PHE A 54 0.53 -8.91 -12.19
N GLU A 55 1.47 -9.85 -12.24
CA GLU A 55 1.41 -11.03 -13.09
C GLU A 55 1.53 -12.30 -12.24
N ASN A 56 0.96 -13.41 -12.72
CA ASN A 56 1.11 -14.73 -12.10
C ASN A 56 0.71 -14.83 -10.62
N HIS A 57 -0.22 -13.99 -10.15
CA HIS A 57 -0.74 -14.04 -8.77
C HIS A 57 -1.60 -15.29 -8.45
N GLY A 58 -1.71 -16.26 -9.37
CA GLY A 58 -2.29 -17.59 -9.13
C GLY A 58 -3.82 -17.66 -8.95
N ILE A 59 -4.52 -16.53 -9.04
CA ILE A 59 -5.99 -16.49 -8.91
C ILE A 59 -6.59 -16.66 -10.30
N ASP A 60 -7.19 -17.84 -10.55
CA ASP A 60 -8.07 -17.97 -11.71
C ASP A 60 -9.23 -16.99 -11.54
N ILE A 61 -9.50 -16.20 -12.58
CA ILE A 61 -10.66 -15.30 -12.66
C ILE A 61 -11.77 -15.88 -13.53
N GLY A 62 -11.53 -16.98 -14.24
CA GLY A 62 -12.45 -17.62 -15.19
C GLY A 62 -12.76 -16.77 -16.41
N ASP A 63 -13.69 -17.25 -17.25
CA ASP A 63 -14.07 -16.53 -18.46
C ASP A 63 -14.85 -15.23 -18.15
N ILE A 64 -14.45 -14.16 -18.83
CA ILE A 64 -15.03 -12.81 -18.79
C ILE A 64 -15.38 -12.28 -20.18
N SER A 65 -15.26 -13.11 -21.23
CA SER A 65 -15.47 -12.72 -22.62
C SER A 65 -16.83 -12.09 -22.87
N GLU A 66 -17.90 -12.69 -22.31
CA GLU A 66 -19.25 -12.14 -22.44
C GLU A 66 -19.43 -10.77 -21.76
N ARG A 67 -18.67 -10.50 -20.68
CA ARG A 67 -18.70 -9.19 -20.01
C ARG A 67 -17.93 -8.13 -20.80
N LYS A 68 -16.81 -8.50 -21.43
CA LYS A 68 -16.07 -7.62 -22.36
C LYS A 68 -16.92 -7.27 -23.60
N LYS A 69 -17.53 -8.27 -24.25
CA LYS A 69 -18.48 -8.05 -25.36
C LYS A 69 -19.67 -7.18 -24.96
N LEU A 70 -20.19 -7.33 -23.74
CA LEU A 70 -21.26 -6.47 -23.24
C LEU A 70 -20.81 -5.01 -23.15
N ARG A 71 -19.63 -4.74 -22.60
CA ARG A 71 -19.05 -3.39 -22.51
C ARG A 71 -18.89 -2.74 -23.90
N GLU A 72 -18.42 -3.51 -24.87
CA GLU A 72 -18.28 -3.08 -26.27
C GLU A 72 -19.63 -2.76 -26.92
N ARG A 73 -20.61 -3.68 -26.82
CA ARG A 73 -21.96 -3.48 -27.39
C ARG A 73 -22.66 -2.24 -26.84
N LEU A 74 -22.49 -1.98 -25.54
CA LEU A 74 -23.06 -0.81 -24.87
C LEU A 74 -22.28 0.48 -25.13
N LYS A 75 -21.14 0.43 -25.85
CA LYS A 75 -20.27 1.57 -26.14
C LYS A 75 -19.90 2.36 -24.88
N CYS A 76 -19.58 1.63 -23.81
CA CYS A 76 -19.23 2.23 -22.53
C CYS A 76 -17.98 3.12 -22.65
N LYS A 77 -17.91 4.17 -21.83
CA LYS A 77 -16.74 5.05 -21.73
C LYS A 77 -15.54 4.30 -21.09
N PRO A 78 -14.30 4.74 -21.36
CA PRO A 78 -13.11 4.22 -20.68
C PRO A 78 -13.12 4.60 -19.19
N PHE A 79 -12.39 3.85 -18.36
CA PHE A 79 -12.31 4.09 -16.91
C PHE A 79 -11.68 5.44 -16.59
N LYS A 80 -10.72 5.90 -17.40
CA LYS A 80 -10.19 7.27 -17.30
C LYS A 80 -11.29 8.34 -17.31
N TRP A 81 -12.30 8.19 -18.17
CA TRP A 81 -13.45 9.10 -18.20
C TRP A 81 -14.23 9.04 -16.88
N TYR A 82 -14.39 7.85 -16.29
CA TYR A 82 -15.03 7.71 -14.98
C TYR A 82 -14.24 8.43 -13.88
N LEU A 83 -12.92 8.30 -13.85
CA LEU A 83 -12.07 9.02 -12.89
C LEU A 83 -12.17 10.53 -13.08
N GLU A 84 -12.14 11.02 -14.32
CA GLU A 84 -12.16 12.46 -14.59
C GLU A 84 -13.55 13.11 -14.37
N ASN A 85 -14.64 12.37 -14.60
CA ASN A 85 -15.99 12.95 -14.67
C ASN A 85 -16.94 12.49 -13.57
N VAL A 86 -16.73 11.29 -13.02
CA VAL A 86 -17.63 10.68 -12.02
C VAL A 86 -16.97 10.61 -10.66
N TYR A 87 -15.70 10.23 -10.58
CA TYR A 87 -14.99 10.10 -9.31
C TYR A 87 -13.58 10.73 -9.27
N PRO A 88 -13.45 12.07 -9.40
CA PRO A 88 -12.16 12.77 -9.49
C PRO A 88 -11.30 12.72 -8.23
N ASN A 89 -11.91 12.40 -7.08
CA ASN A 89 -11.23 12.29 -5.80
C ASN A 89 -10.56 10.93 -5.56
N LEU A 90 -10.71 9.96 -6.48
CA LEU A 90 -10.01 8.69 -6.39
C LEU A 90 -8.55 8.85 -6.85
N GLU A 91 -7.62 8.30 -6.07
CA GLU A 91 -6.20 8.28 -6.36
C GLU A 91 -5.86 7.13 -7.33
N THR A 92 -4.96 7.39 -8.29
CA THR A 92 -4.61 6.43 -9.33
C THR A 92 -3.38 5.60 -9.01
N LEU A 93 -2.58 6.00 -8.01
CA LEU A 93 -1.41 5.26 -7.51
C LEU A 93 -0.37 4.90 -8.59
N ASP A 94 -0.31 5.68 -9.67
CA ASP A 94 0.56 5.42 -10.82
C ASP A 94 2.06 5.65 -10.51
N ASN A 95 2.37 6.29 -9.38
CA ASN A 95 3.72 6.62 -8.96
C ASN A 95 4.39 5.53 -8.08
N ILE A 96 3.72 4.41 -7.82
CA ILE A 96 4.27 3.32 -7.01
C ILE A 96 5.31 2.52 -7.82
N LEU A 97 6.52 2.41 -7.28
CA LEU A 97 7.62 1.64 -7.84
C LEU A 97 7.68 0.22 -7.29
N GLY A 98 7.37 0.05 -5.99
CA GLY A 98 7.34 -1.25 -5.33
C GLY A 98 6.40 -1.25 -4.13
N TYR A 99 5.85 -2.41 -3.80
CA TYR A 99 4.88 -2.57 -2.71
C TYR A 99 4.93 -3.96 -2.07
N GLY A 100 4.23 -4.12 -0.94
CA GLY A 100 4.16 -5.35 -0.16
C GLY A 100 5.06 -5.30 1.06
N VAL A 101 5.48 -6.44 1.60
CA VAL A 101 6.30 -6.41 2.81
C VAL A 101 7.72 -5.90 2.53
N ASN A 102 8.27 -5.12 3.47
CA ASN A 102 9.66 -4.68 3.44
C ASN A 102 10.47 -5.45 4.48
N THR A 103 11.48 -6.20 4.03
CA THR A 103 12.21 -7.16 4.86
C THR A 103 13.71 -6.92 4.81
N LEU A 104 14.34 -7.16 5.96
CA LEU A 104 15.79 -7.23 6.13
C LEU A 104 16.22 -8.62 6.63
N LEU A 105 15.47 -9.14 7.60
CA LEU A 105 15.58 -10.49 8.15
C LEU A 105 14.38 -11.27 7.66
N GLN A 106 14.56 -12.45 7.07
CA GLN A 106 13.49 -13.19 6.35
C GLN A 106 12.18 -13.41 7.14
N GLN A 107 12.21 -13.32 8.47
CA GLN A 107 11.05 -13.53 9.35
C GLN A 107 10.39 -12.21 9.82
N TYR A 108 11.08 -11.08 9.71
CA TYR A 108 10.65 -9.81 10.31
C TYR A 108 10.39 -8.73 9.26
N CYS A 109 9.22 -8.10 9.37
CA CYS A 109 8.70 -7.11 8.45
C CYS A 109 8.52 -5.76 9.15
N VAL A 110 8.69 -4.68 8.39
CA VAL A 110 8.30 -3.34 8.84
C VAL A 110 6.79 -3.28 8.99
N ASP A 111 6.33 -2.81 10.14
CA ASP A 111 4.92 -2.72 10.51
C ASP A 111 4.59 -1.29 10.98
N GLN A 112 3.41 -0.79 10.63
CA GLN A 112 2.95 0.54 11.05
C GLN A 112 2.86 0.70 12.58
N GLY A 113 2.64 -0.39 13.31
CA GLY A 113 2.34 -0.40 14.73
C GLY A 113 0.92 0.06 15.06
N ALA A 114 0.63 0.13 16.36
CA ALA A 114 -0.67 0.51 16.87
C ALA A 114 -1.03 1.97 16.55
N VAL A 115 -2.34 2.23 16.37
CA VAL A 115 -2.90 3.58 16.23
C VAL A 115 -3.87 3.82 17.40
N PRO A 116 -3.74 4.91 18.19
CA PRO A 116 -2.83 6.06 17.99
C PRO A 116 -1.38 5.73 18.36
N GLY A 117 -0.45 6.01 17.44
CA GLY A 117 0.98 5.75 17.57
C GLY A 117 1.71 6.16 16.29
N SER A 118 2.98 6.56 16.40
CA SER A 118 3.77 7.09 15.27
C SER A 118 5.16 6.51 15.14
N ILE A 119 5.46 5.42 15.84
CA ILE A 119 6.74 4.73 15.74
C ILE A 119 6.46 3.41 15.02
N PRO A 120 6.97 3.20 13.80
CA PRO A 120 6.84 1.92 13.14
C PRO A 120 7.66 0.88 13.90
N ILE A 121 7.22 -0.37 13.86
CA ILE A 121 7.84 -1.48 14.60
C ILE A 121 8.36 -2.53 13.63
N LEU A 122 9.19 -3.42 14.16
CA LEU A 122 9.54 -4.66 13.51
C LEU A 122 8.65 -5.76 14.08
N TYR A 123 7.95 -6.52 13.23
CA TYR A 123 7.06 -7.60 13.67
C TYR A 123 7.20 -8.83 12.78
N GLU A 124 6.72 -9.99 13.25
CA GLU A 124 6.73 -11.21 12.45
C GLU A 124 5.91 -11.02 11.18
N CYS A 125 6.47 -11.39 10.03
CA CYS A 125 5.83 -11.22 8.73
C CYS A 125 4.53 -12.02 8.62
N HIS A 126 3.42 -11.34 8.40
CA HIS A 126 2.11 -11.93 8.10
C HIS A 126 1.52 -11.44 6.77
N PHE A 127 2.22 -10.57 6.02
CA PHE A 127 1.91 -10.20 4.62
C PHE A 127 0.54 -9.51 4.42
N GLU A 128 -0.04 -9.00 5.50
CA GLU A 128 -1.30 -8.27 5.49
C GLU A 128 -1.09 -6.87 6.08
N GLN A 129 -2.11 -6.02 6.01
CA GLN A 129 -2.07 -4.76 6.74
C GLN A 129 -1.96 -5.04 8.25
N PRO A 130 -1.16 -4.27 9.01
CA PRO A 130 -0.53 -3.01 8.62
C PRO A 130 0.96 -3.11 8.20
N GLN A 131 1.41 -4.27 7.68
CA GLN A 131 2.80 -4.50 7.23
C GLN A 131 3.09 -4.10 5.78
N LEU A 132 2.06 -3.69 5.04
CA LEU A 132 2.23 -3.31 3.65
C LEU A 132 3.02 -2.01 3.57
N CYS A 133 4.09 -2.03 2.78
CA CYS A 133 4.91 -0.87 2.47
C CYS A 133 4.72 -0.50 1.00
N TYR A 134 4.90 0.78 0.67
CA TYR A 134 4.85 1.27 -0.71
C TYR A 134 5.97 2.28 -0.92
N TYR A 135 6.79 2.07 -1.94
CA TYR A 135 7.84 2.99 -2.36
C TYR A 135 7.44 3.65 -3.66
N ASN A 136 7.50 4.98 -3.72
CA ASN A 136 7.07 5.76 -4.89
C ASN A 136 8.21 6.50 -5.59
N THR A 137 7.92 7.10 -6.74
CA THR A 137 8.88 7.85 -7.57
C THR A 137 9.49 9.08 -6.86
N ASP A 138 8.80 9.63 -5.86
CA ASP A 138 9.29 10.77 -5.08
C ASP A 138 10.33 10.34 -4.02
N GLY A 139 10.48 9.03 -3.82
CA GLY A 139 11.34 8.43 -2.80
C GLY A 139 10.66 8.38 -1.44
N GLU A 140 9.34 8.42 -1.37
CA GLU A 140 8.60 8.29 -0.13
C GLU A 140 8.35 6.81 0.17
N ILE A 141 8.49 6.42 1.44
CA ILE A 141 8.12 5.08 1.92
C ILE A 141 6.86 5.23 2.76
N ILE A 142 5.74 4.70 2.27
CA ILE A 142 4.46 4.63 2.97
C ILE A 142 4.40 3.30 3.70
N ILE A 143 3.97 3.29 4.96
CA ILE A 143 3.83 2.07 5.78
C ILE A 143 2.39 1.98 6.28
N GLY A 144 1.78 0.81 6.10
CA GLY A 144 0.41 0.52 6.51
C GLY A 144 -0.58 0.51 5.34
N GLU A 145 -1.79 1.01 5.59
CA GLU A 145 -2.83 1.07 4.57
C GLU A 145 -2.58 2.23 3.58
N ILE A 146 -2.57 1.92 2.27
CA ILE A 146 -2.58 2.95 1.23
C ILE A 146 -3.98 3.52 1.05
N LYS A 147 -4.11 4.84 1.11
CA LYS A 147 -5.37 5.54 0.99
C LYS A 147 -5.74 5.72 -0.48
N SER A 148 -6.99 5.38 -0.80
CA SER A 148 -7.54 5.41 -2.16
C SER A 148 -8.09 6.77 -2.57
N HIS A 149 -8.23 7.72 -1.65
CA HIS A 149 -8.83 9.03 -1.93
C HIS A 149 -7.81 10.14 -1.73
N LYS A 150 -7.79 11.12 -2.65
CA LYS A 150 -6.83 12.24 -2.66
C LYS A 150 -6.89 13.14 -1.42
N TYR A 151 -8.02 13.16 -0.72
CA TYR A 151 -8.20 13.94 0.51
C TYR A 151 -7.79 13.20 1.79
N ASN A 152 -7.46 11.91 1.68
CA ASN A 152 -6.95 11.12 2.80
C ASN A 152 -5.42 11.12 2.77
N ASN A 153 -4.80 11.19 3.95
CA ASN A 153 -3.34 11.21 4.05
C ASN A 153 -2.77 9.81 4.31
N ASN A 154 -1.85 9.39 3.46
CA ASN A 154 -0.96 8.26 3.73
C ASN A 154 0.02 8.60 4.87
N ARG A 155 0.59 7.58 5.50
CA ARG A 155 1.61 7.73 6.54
C ARG A 155 2.99 7.40 5.98
N CYS A 156 3.85 8.40 5.91
CA CYS A 156 5.20 8.29 5.39
C CYS A 156 6.21 8.07 6.53
N LEU A 157 7.20 7.23 6.25
CA LEU A 157 8.39 7.05 7.06
C LEU A 157 9.26 8.31 7.05
N VAL A 158 9.61 8.78 8.23
CA VAL A 158 10.36 10.01 8.45
C VAL A 158 11.57 9.73 9.32
N ASP A 159 12.69 10.33 8.93
CA ASP A 159 13.83 10.53 9.80
C ASP A 159 13.64 11.83 10.62
N PRO A 160 13.53 11.78 11.97
CA PRO A 160 13.38 12.98 12.81
C PRO A 160 14.61 13.90 12.85
N GLY A 161 15.75 13.49 12.27
CA GLY A 161 17.01 14.24 12.21
C GLY A 161 17.93 14.04 13.41
N SER A 162 17.41 13.57 14.53
CA SER A 162 18.17 13.23 15.75
C SER A 162 17.56 12.00 16.44
N GLY A 163 18.31 11.39 17.36
CA GLY A 163 17.90 10.12 17.98
C GLY A 163 17.93 8.95 17.00
N SER A 164 17.52 7.77 17.47
CA SER A 164 17.53 6.52 16.69
C SER A 164 16.16 6.06 16.22
N ALA A 165 15.05 6.52 16.80
CA ALA A 165 13.73 6.00 16.43
C ALA A 165 13.20 6.63 15.13
N PRO A 166 12.79 5.84 14.11
CA PRO A 166 12.02 6.34 12.99
C PRO A 166 10.62 6.80 13.41
N THR A 167 9.98 7.65 12.61
CA THR A 167 8.59 8.07 12.86
C THR A 167 7.71 7.97 11.62
N LEU A 168 6.39 7.89 11.83
CA LEU A 168 5.36 7.90 10.82
C LEU A 168 4.51 9.17 10.95
N HIS A 169 4.54 9.98 9.91
CA HIS A 169 3.75 11.21 9.80
C HIS A 169 2.84 11.16 8.57
N GLU A 170 1.72 11.89 8.61
CA GLU A 170 0.95 12.14 7.39
C GLU A 170 1.86 12.76 6.33
N CYS A 171 1.92 12.15 5.14
CA CYS A 171 2.87 12.55 4.08
C CYS A 171 2.72 14.04 3.73
N HIS A 172 1.48 14.54 3.62
CA HIS A 172 1.21 15.95 3.39
C HIS A 172 1.81 16.84 4.49
N LEU A 173 1.59 16.51 5.77
CA LEU A 173 2.10 17.30 6.89
C LEU A 173 3.62 17.23 7.00
N ALA A 174 4.22 16.07 6.72
CA ALA A 174 5.65 15.89 6.68
C ALA A 174 6.29 16.79 5.61
N LYS A 175 5.68 16.88 4.43
CA LYS A 175 6.11 17.78 3.35
C LYS A 175 6.00 19.25 3.73
N LEU A 176 4.87 19.68 4.31
CA LEU A 176 4.69 21.06 4.78
C LEU A 176 5.71 21.46 5.84
N LYS A 177 6.03 20.53 6.76
CA LYS A 177 7.01 20.73 7.83
C LYS A 177 8.46 20.49 7.39
N GLN A 178 8.69 20.17 6.12
CA GLN A 178 10.01 19.86 5.56
C GLN A 178 10.75 18.76 6.35
N LEU A 179 10.02 17.76 6.81
CA LEU A 179 10.62 16.61 7.50
C LEU A 179 11.43 15.76 6.51
N HIS A 180 12.38 14.99 7.03
CA HIS A 180 13.26 14.16 6.21
C HIS A 180 12.54 12.85 5.80
N MET A 181 11.56 12.96 4.90
CA MET A 181 10.67 11.85 4.48
C MET A 181 11.08 11.16 3.17
N HIS A 182 12.15 11.63 2.51
CA HIS A 182 12.59 11.09 1.23
C HIS A 182 13.80 10.17 1.41
N TRP A 183 13.76 9.04 0.72
CA TRP A 183 14.68 7.92 0.84
C TRP A 183 15.20 7.50 -0.54
N ASP A 184 16.50 7.27 -0.63
CA ASP A 184 17.15 6.55 -1.72
C ASP A 184 17.09 5.05 -1.40
N PHE A 185 16.46 4.27 -2.27
CA PHE A 185 16.31 2.83 -2.09
C PHE A 185 16.42 2.09 -3.44
N LYS A 186 17.13 0.96 -3.42
CA LYS A 186 17.21 -0.03 -4.50
C LYS A 186 17.18 -1.42 -3.90
N GLN A 187 16.67 -2.39 -4.64
CA GLN A 187 16.53 -3.76 -4.14
C GLN A 187 17.85 -4.35 -3.66
N GLY A 188 17.86 -4.87 -2.44
CA GLY A 188 19.04 -5.45 -1.79
C GLY A 188 20.05 -4.43 -1.29
N GLN A 189 19.76 -3.13 -1.36
CA GLN A 189 20.62 -2.05 -0.86
C GLN A 189 20.03 -1.39 0.40
N ALA A 190 20.82 -0.52 1.02
CA ALA A 190 20.39 0.26 2.16
C ALA A 190 19.27 1.24 1.77
N ILE A 191 18.37 1.50 2.72
CA ILE A 191 17.38 2.57 2.64
C ILE A 191 18.01 3.81 3.27
N ILE A 192 18.45 4.76 2.44
CA ILE A 192 19.24 5.92 2.87
C ILE A 192 18.39 7.18 2.83
N ASN A 193 18.33 7.93 3.92
CA ASN A 193 17.63 9.20 3.92
C ASN A 193 18.37 10.24 3.06
N LYS A 194 17.66 10.89 2.12
CA LYS A 194 18.27 11.82 1.17
C LYS A 194 18.89 13.04 1.85
N ALA A 195 18.32 13.50 2.96
CA ALA A 195 18.75 14.72 3.65
C ALA A 195 19.80 14.45 4.74
N THR A 196 19.54 13.49 5.63
CA THR A 196 20.40 13.23 6.80
C THR A 196 21.55 12.27 6.49
N LYS A 197 21.48 11.55 5.35
CA LYS A 197 22.42 10.49 4.95
C LYS A 197 22.50 9.32 5.93
N ARG A 198 21.53 9.21 6.85
CA ARG A 198 21.37 8.08 7.78
C ARG A 198 20.58 6.96 7.11
N CYS A 199 20.75 5.75 7.60
CA CYS A 199 20.07 4.57 7.08
C CYS A 199 18.95 4.11 8.02
N LEU A 200 17.84 3.64 7.44
CA LEU A 200 16.91 2.78 8.17
C LEU A 200 17.57 1.41 8.33
N GLU A 201 17.68 0.95 9.56
CA GLU A 201 18.35 -0.29 9.93
C GLU A 201 17.57 -1.04 11.01
N VAL A 202 17.94 -2.30 11.21
CA VAL A 202 17.52 -3.13 12.33
C VAL A 202 18.71 -3.22 13.29
N ALA A 203 18.48 -2.88 14.56
CA ALA A 203 19.45 -3.07 15.62
C ALA A 203 18.82 -3.81 16.79
N GLN A 204 19.63 -4.46 17.62
CA GLN A 204 19.16 -5.08 18.84
C GLN A 204 18.94 -3.99 19.90
N GLY A 205 17.71 -3.87 20.39
CA GLY A 205 17.35 -2.96 21.49
C GLY A 205 17.80 -3.49 22.85
N GLU A 206 17.64 -2.67 23.89
CA GLU A 206 18.05 -3.00 25.27
C GLU A 206 17.36 -4.26 25.81
N SER A 207 16.16 -4.55 25.32
CA SER A 207 15.33 -5.70 25.68
C SER A 207 15.72 -6.99 24.95
N SER A 208 16.84 -6.99 24.20
CA SER A 208 17.29 -8.07 23.30
C SER A 208 16.41 -8.32 22.06
N TYR A 209 15.30 -7.61 21.91
CA TYR A 209 14.47 -7.64 20.70
C TYR A 209 15.06 -6.74 19.61
N TYR A 210 14.82 -7.11 18.35
CA TYR A 210 15.21 -6.28 17.20
C TYR A 210 14.23 -5.13 17.02
N GLU A 211 14.76 -3.93 16.80
CA GLU A 211 14.01 -2.69 16.63
C GLU A 211 14.42 -2.00 15.34
N LEU A 212 13.49 -1.25 14.74
CA LEU A 212 13.80 -0.34 13.64
C LEU A 212 14.50 0.89 14.20
N VAL A 213 15.66 1.20 13.63
CA VAL A 213 16.48 2.34 14.02
C VAL A 213 16.93 3.14 12.81
N ILE A 214 17.29 4.40 13.05
CA ILE A 214 17.93 5.29 12.10
C ILE A 214 19.31 5.62 12.64
N GLN A 215 20.33 5.20 11.90
CA GLN A 215 21.73 5.33 12.33
C GLN A 215 22.68 5.51 11.13
N GLN A 216 23.99 5.55 11.40
CA GLN A 216 24.96 5.49 10.32
C GLN A 216 24.86 4.13 9.60
N CYS A 217 24.97 4.16 8.28
CA CYS A 217 24.82 2.99 7.45
C CYS A 217 25.89 1.93 7.75
N THR A 218 25.45 0.74 8.17
CA THR A 218 26.28 -0.44 8.45
C THR A 218 26.30 -1.43 7.28
N GLY A 219 25.54 -1.17 6.21
CA GLY A 219 25.51 -1.98 4.99
C GLY A 219 24.34 -2.96 4.91
N GLN A 220 23.30 -2.77 5.73
CA GLN A 220 22.07 -3.55 5.69
C GLN A 220 21.33 -3.37 4.36
N GLY A 221 20.87 -4.48 3.76
CA GLY A 221 20.22 -4.50 2.45
C GLY A 221 18.75 -4.90 2.53
N TRP A 222 17.85 -4.00 2.13
CA TRP A 222 16.39 -4.17 2.23
C TRP A 222 15.78 -4.68 0.94
N ARG A 223 14.63 -5.36 1.06
CA ARG A 223 13.85 -5.83 -0.09
C ARG A 223 12.36 -5.57 0.11
N ILE A 224 11.73 -5.02 -0.94
CA ILE A 224 10.27 -4.92 -1.05
C ILE A 224 9.77 -6.07 -1.91
N GLU A 225 8.70 -6.73 -1.46
CA GLU A 225 8.14 -7.97 -2.01
C GLU A 225 7.80 -7.90 -3.51
N HIS A 226 7.08 -6.87 -3.95
CA HIS A 226 6.62 -6.73 -5.33
C HIS A 226 7.20 -5.48 -5.98
N LEU A 227 7.65 -5.63 -7.23
CA LEU A 227 8.18 -4.56 -8.07
C LEU A 227 7.20 -4.26 -9.20
N VAL A 228 6.82 -2.99 -9.32
CA VAL A 228 6.06 -2.47 -10.46
C VAL A 228 7.01 -2.20 -11.64
N THR A 229 8.16 -1.62 -11.34
CA THR A 229 9.26 -1.39 -12.28
C THR A 229 10.58 -1.73 -11.60
N SER A 230 11.62 -2.06 -12.36
CA SER A 230 12.96 -2.29 -11.82
C SER A 230 13.63 -0.96 -11.48
N PHE A 231 14.17 -0.81 -10.25
CA PHE A 231 14.87 0.39 -9.78
C PHE A 231 16.08 0.06 -8.88
#